data_AF-A0A182F8X7-F1
#
_entry.id   AF-A0A182F8X7-F1
#
_cell.length_a   1.000
_cell.length_b   1.000
_cell.length_c   1.000
_cell.angle_alpha   90.00
_cell.angle_beta   90.00
_cell.angle_gamma   90.00
#
_symmetry.space_group_name_H-M   'P 1'
#
loop_
_entity.id
_entity.type
_entity.pdbx_description
1 polymer ?
#
loop_
_entity_poly.entity_id
_entity_poly.type
_entity_poly.pdbx_seq_one_letter_code
_entity_poly.pdbx_strand_id
1 'polypeptide(L)'
;MKVIVFALLGLILVATIVHADDEASSEEDCEIAECTGANEVFKCCGKCFQKTCFTKKVKCKTECTPGCFCAEGYIRIREGTSCVPEKKCQKVLADGFNSGK
;
A
#
# COMPACT_ATOMS: atom_id res chain seq x y z
N MET A 1 58.59 2.35 -17.94
CA MET A 1 58.30 1.96 -16.54
C MET A 1 57.27 2.86 -15.86
N LYS A 2 57.45 4.20 -15.81
CA LYS A 2 56.45 5.11 -15.21
C LYS A 2 55.05 5.05 -15.87
N VAL A 3 54.98 4.94 -17.19
CA VAL A 3 53.70 4.85 -17.95
C VAL A 3 52.90 3.59 -17.60
N ILE A 4 53.60 2.47 -17.36
CA ILE A 4 52.97 1.20 -16.96
C ILE A 4 52.46 1.31 -15.52
N VAL A 5 53.21 1.98 -14.63
CA VAL A 5 52.77 2.27 -13.26
C VAL A 5 51.52 3.16 -13.24
N PHE A 6 51.45 4.20 -14.08
CA PHE A 6 50.25 5.04 -14.19
C PHE A 6 49.05 4.31 -14.80
N ALA A 7 49.27 3.42 -15.78
CA ALA A 7 48.23 2.60 -16.37
C ALA A 7 47.67 1.57 -15.37
N LEU A 8 48.54 0.93 -14.57
CA LEU A 8 48.13 -0.02 -13.54
C LEU A 8 47.43 0.67 -12.36
N LEU A 9 47.93 1.82 -11.91
CA LEU A 9 47.26 2.62 -10.86
C LEU A 9 45.91 3.17 -11.33
N GLY A 10 45.81 3.57 -12.61
CA GLY A 10 44.55 3.99 -13.23
C GLY A 10 43.53 2.86 -13.33
N LEU A 11 43.96 1.64 -13.66
CA LEU A 11 43.07 0.46 -13.69
C LEU A 11 42.58 0.04 -12.29
N ILE A 12 43.42 0.18 -11.26
CA ILE A 12 43.05 -0.12 -9.87
C ILE A 12 42.01 0.88 -9.35
N LEU A 13 42.14 2.17 -9.70
CA LEU A 13 41.16 3.21 -9.32
C LEU A 13 39.79 3.01 -9.95
N VAL A 14 39.72 2.43 -11.16
CA VAL A 14 38.45 2.14 -11.85
C VAL A 14 37.76 0.91 -11.25
N ALA A 15 38.52 -0.05 -10.71
CA ALA A 15 37.98 -1.27 -10.09
C ALA A 15 37.34 -1.03 -8.71
N THR A 16 37.63 0.09 -8.04
CA THR A 16 37.10 0.40 -6.70
C THR A 16 35.81 1.21 -6.69
N ILE A 17 35.30 1.64 -7.86
CA ILE A 17 34.03 2.40 -7.96
C ILE A 17 32.85 1.48 -8.30
N VAL A 18 32.94 0.18 -7.95
CA VAL A 18 31.79 -0.72 -7.93
C VAL A 18 31.29 -0.83 -6.49
N HIS A 19 30.83 0.28 -5.95
CA HIS A 19 29.62 0.29 -5.13
C HIS A 19 28.72 1.27 -5.86
N ALA A 20 28.02 0.76 -6.88
CA ALA A 20 26.80 1.39 -7.33
C ALA A 20 25.91 1.56 -6.09
N ASP A 21 25.19 2.67 -6.04
CA ASP A 21 24.35 3.03 -4.92
C ASP A 21 23.31 1.93 -4.63
N ASP A 22 23.64 0.98 -3.75
CA ASP A 22 22.65 0.24 -2.99
C ASP A 22 22.34 1.04 -1.70
N GLU A 23 22.10 2.36 -1.85
CA GLU A 23 21.10 3.03 -1.01
C GLU A 23 19.71 2.77 -1.60
N ALA A 24 19.40 1.50 -1.88
CA ALA A 24 18.02 1.07 -1.72
C ALA A 24 17.82 0.93 -0.21
N SER A 25 17.38 2.04 0.39
CA SER A 25 16.52 2.03 1.56
C SER A 25 15.83 0.67 1.66
N SER A 26 15.95 -0.02 2.79
CA SER A 26 15.09 -1.16 3.11
C SER A 26 13.66 -0.63 3.28
N GLU A 27 13.07 -0.13 2.20
CA GLU A 27 11.65 0.06 2.05
C GLU A 27 11.09 -1.37 2.04
N GLU A 28 10.13 -1.63 2.92
CA GLU A 28 9.38 -2.88 2.90
C GLU A 28 8.76 -3.05 1.51
N ASP A 29 9.42 -3.84 0.65
CA ASP A 29 8.90 -4.17 -0.67
C ASP A 29 7.80 -5.21 -0.47
N CYS A 30 6.60 -4.72 -0.19
CA CYS A 30 5.39 -5.54 -0.17
C CYS A 30 5.00 -5.86 -1.60
N GLU A 31 4.84 -7.15 -1.88
CA GLU A 31 4.44 -7.66 -3.18
C GLU A 31 3.16 -6.96 -3.67
N ILE A 32 3.31 -6.14 -4.72
CA ILE A 32 2.20 -5.40 -5.30
C ILE A 32 1.27 -6.39 -5.98
N ALA A 33 0.04 -6.49 -5.48
CA ALA A 33 -1.01 -7.31 -6.07
C ALA A 33 -2.04 -6.44 -6.80
N GLU A 34 -2.58 -6.96 -7.91
CA GLU A 34 -3.74 -6.34 -8.56
C GLU A 34 -5.02 -6.61 -7.77
N CYS A 35 -5.82 -5.56 -7.57
CA CYS A 35 -7.13 -5.69 -6.94
C CYS A 35 -8.19 -6.04 -7.98
N THR A 36 -8.95 -7.10 -7.71
CA THR A 36 -10.04 -7.56 -8.59
C THR A 36 -11.36 -6.84 -8.31
N GLY A 37 -11.49 -6.15 -7.18
CA GLY A 37 -12.69 -5.42 -6.80
C GLY A 37 -12.78 -4.05 -7.48
N ALA A 38 -13.99 -3.68 -7.88
CA ALA A 38 -14.25 -2.35 -8.44
C ALA A 38 -13.99 -1.25 -7.40
N ASN A 39 -13.30 -0.18 -7.82
CA ASN A 39 -12.91 0.96 -6.98
C ASN A 39 -12.04 0.54 -5.78
N GLU A 40 -11.17 -0.44 -5.98
CA GLU A 40 -10.14 -0.83 -5.03
C GLU A 40 -8.75 -0.42 -5.53
N VAL A 41 -7.86 -0.14 -4.58
CA VAL A 41 -6.46 0.20 -4.82
C VAL A 41 -5.62 -0.60 -3.84
N PHE A 42 -4.59 -1.25 -4.37
CA PHE A 42 -3.63 -1.96 -3.52
C PHE A 42 -2.80 -0.93 -2.75
N LYS A 43 -2.67 -1.16 -1.44
CA LYS A 43 -1.78 -0.37 -0.59
C LYS A 43 -0.89 -1.33 0.16
N CYS A 44 0.39 -1.07 0.05
CA CYS A 44 1.45 -1.70 0.84
C CYS A 44 1.24 -1.47 2.35
N CYS A 45 0.84 -0.24 2.71
CA CYS A 45 0.55 0.14 4.09
C CYS A 45 -0.82 0.81 4.16
N GLY A 46 -1.88 -0.01 4.23
CA GLY A 46 -3.24 0.47 4.53
C GLY A 46 -3.62 0.21 5.99
N LYS A 47 -4.59 0.96 6.53
CA LYS A 47 -5.04 0.74 7.92
C LYS A 47 -5.44 -0.72 8.14
N CYS A 48 -5.22 -1.25 9.35
CA CYS A 48 -5.57 -2.64 9.69
C CYS A 48 -7.07 -3.00 9.51
N PHE A 49 -7.93 -2.00 9.31
CA PHE A 49 -9.35 -2.14 9.07
C PHE A 49 -9.78 -1.21 7.93
N GLN A 50 -10.91 -1.54 7.35
CA GLN A 50 -11.51 -0.76 6.27
C GLN A 50 -12.83 -0.20 6.75
N LYS A 51 -13.06 1.09 6.48
CA LYS A 51 -14.34 1.69 6.81
C LYS A 51 -15.45 1.02 6.01
N THR A 52 -16.58 0.88 6.67
CA THR A 52 -17.85 0.37 6.20
C THR A 52 -18.94 1.34 6.65
N CYS A 53 -20.13 1.29 6.05
CA CYS A 53 -21.25 2.12 6.51
C CYS A 53 -21.59 1.94 8.00
N PHE A 54 -21.21 0.80 8.59
CA PHE A 54 -21.49 0.44 9.99
C PHE A 54 -20.22 0.34 10.85
N THR A 55 -19.09 0.90 10.40
CA THR A 55 -17.83 0.77 11.14
C THR A 55 -17.91 1.36 12.53
N LYS A 56 -17.61 0.54 13.52
CA LYS A 56 -17.43 0.95 14.92
C LYS A 56 -15.96 1.30 15.18
N LYS A 57 -15.64 1.77 16.38
CA LYS A 57 -14.24 2.02 16.78
C LYS A 57 -13.46 0.69 16.71
N VAL A 58 -12.52 0.59 15.79
CA VAL A 58 -11.58 -0.52 15.68
C VAL A 58 -10.23 -0.11 16.27
N LYS A 59 -9.65 -0.97 17.11
CA LYS A 59 -8.28 -0.80 17.60
C LYS A 59 -7.35 -1.65 16.75
N CYS A 60 -6.38 -1.02 16.10
CA CYS A 60 -5.33 -1.72 15.37
C CYS A 60 -4.24 -2.21 16.31
N LYS A 61 -3.76 -3.43 16.07
CA LYS A 61 -2.57 -4.00 16.76
C LYS A 61 -1.28 -3.66 16.01
N THR A 62 -1.35 -3.62 14.69
CA THR A 62 -0.29 -3.20 13.78
C THR A 62 -0.60 -1.81 13.25
N GLU A 63 0.42 -1.09 12.78
CA GLU A 63 0.22 0.23 12.19
C GLU A 63 -0.58 0.15 10.88
N CYS A 64 -0.15 -0.75 10.00
CA CYS A 64 -0.81 -1.02 8.73
C CYS A 64 -0.65 -2.47 8.28
N THR A 65 -1.35 -2.83 7.22
CA THR A 65 -1.32 -4.13 6.55
C THR A 65 -1.40 -3.94 5.04
N PRO A 66 -0.64 -4.72 4.25
CA PRO A 66 -0.77 -4.72 2.80
C PRO A 66 -2.12 -5.32 2.37
N GLY A 67 -2.69 -4.81 1.28
CA GLY A 67 -3.92 -5.37 0.69
C GLY A 67 -4.72 -4.38 -0.16
N CYS A 68 -5.91 -4.82 -0.58
CA CYS A 68 -6.82 -4.05 -1.43
C CYS A 68 -7.81 -3.22 -0.62
N PHE A 69 -7.69 -1.89 -0.73
CA PHE A 69 -8.52 -0.91 -0.02
C PHE A 69 -9.45 -0.18 -0.96
N CYS A 70 -10.64 0.23 -0.48
CA CYS A 70 -11.46 1.13 -1.27
C CYS A 70 -10.66 2.38 -1.63
N ALA A 71 -10.78 2.78 -2.89
CA ALA A 71 -10.28 4.05 -3.39
C ALA A 71 -10.87 5.22 -2.59
N GLU A 72 -10.23 6.37 -2.66
CA GLU A 72 -10.71 7.57 -2.00
C GLU A 72 -12.14 7.93 -2.44
N GLY A 73 -13.01 8.25 -1.48
CA GLY A 73 -14.44 8.51 -1.72
C GLY A 73 -15.32 7.25 -1.84
N TYR A 74 -14.72 6.05 -1.72
CA TYR A 74 -15.43 4.78 -1.73
C TYR A 74 -15.33 4.07 -0.38
N ILE A 75 -16.37 3.32 -0.05
CA ILE A 75 -16.52 2.59 1.21
C ILE A 75 -17.29 1.29 0.96
N ARG A 76 -17.09 0.29 1.81
CA ARG A 76 -17.90 -0.94 1.75
C ARG A 76 -19.20 -0.75 2.51
N ILE A 77 -20.25 -1.46 2.13
CA ILE A 77 -21.48 -1.47 2.93
C ILE A 77 -21.25 -2.26 4.22
N ARG A 78 -20.72 -3.48 4.07
CA ARG A 78 -20.24 -4.36 5.15
C ARG A 78 -18.89 -4.96 4.74
N GLU A 79 -18.17 -5.54 5.67
CA GLU A 79 -16.92 -6.25 5.35
C GLU A 79 -17.15 -7.29 4.24
N GLY A 80 -16.18 -7.41 3.32
CA GLY A 80 -16.27 -8.31 2.16
C GLY A 80 -17.18 -7.86 1.02
N THR A 81 -17.92 -6.74 1.13
CA THR A 81 -18.71 -6.20 0.00
C THR A 81 -17.85 -5.32 -0.92
N SER A 82 -18.31 -5.10 -2.15
CA SER A 82 -17.65 -4.18 -3.09
C SER A 82 -17.64 -2.73 -2.60
N CYS A 83 -16.65 -1.96 -3.05
CA CYS A 83 -16.53 -0.54 -2.75
C CYS A 83 -17.58 0.28 -3.53
N VAL A 84 -18.40 1.02 -2.79
CA VAL A 84 -19.43 1.91 -3.33
C VAL A 84 -19.14 3.37 -2.94
N PRO A 85 -19.66 4.37 -3.67
CA PRO A 85 -19.51 5.77 -3.25
C PRO A 85 -20.02 5.99 -1.83
N GLU A 86 -19.24 6.67 -0.99
CA GLU A 86 -19.53 6.85 0.44
C GLU A 86 -20.94 7.42 0.72
N LYS A 87 -21.40 8.31 -0.16
CA LYS A 87 -22.76 8.88 -0.14
C LYS A 87 -23.89 7.84 -0.14
N LYS A 88 -23.65 6.60 -0.59
CA LYS A 88 -24.65 5.53 -0.54
C LYS A 88 -24.93 5.04 0.88
N CYS A 89 -24.06 5.30 1.85
CA CYS A 89 -24.26 4.85 3.22
C CYS A 89 -25.50 5.47 3.88
N GLN A 90 -25.85 6.72 3.56
CA GLN A 90 -27.04 7.38 4.15
C GLN A 90 -28.32 6.59 3.85
N LYS A 91 -28.48 6.13 2.61
CA LYS A 91 -29.61 5.29 2.20
C LYS A 91 -29.59 3.95 2.91
N VAL A 92 -28.43 3.29 2.94
CA VAL A 92 -28.28 1.98 3.60
C VAL A 92 -28.54 2.04 5.10
N LEU A 93 -28.11 3.10 5.77
CA LEU A 93 -28.35 3.31 7.20
C LEU A 93 -29.84 3.58 7.48
N ALA A 94 -30.51 4.37 6.63
CA ALA A 94 -31.95 4.59 6.71
C ALA A 94 -32.74 3.29 6.51
N ASP A 95 -32.36 2.47 5.53
CA ASP A 95 -33.00 1.18 5.26
C ASP A 95 -32.76 0.16 6.38
N GLY A 96 -31.55 0.14 6.94
CA GLY A 96 -31.17 -0.72 8.06
C GLY A 96 -31.91 -0.41 9.36
N PHE A 97 -32.30 0.84 9.59
CA PHE A 97 -33.14 1.23 10.73
C PHE A 97 -34.60 0.77 10.57
N ASN A 98 -35.12 0.73 9.34
CA ASN A 98 -36.51 0.33 9.05
C ASN A 98 -36.72 -1.19 9.01
N SER A 99 -35.64 -1.97 8.95
CA SER A 99 -35.70 -3.45 8.92
C SER A 99 -35.66 -4.09 10.32
N GLY A 100 -35.67 -3.28 11.39
CA GLY A 100 -35.63 -3.72 12.79
C GLY A 100 -36.93 -3.54 13.56
N LYS A 101 -38.09 -3.53 12.88
CA LYS A 101 -39.41 -3.61 13.52
C LYS A 101 -39.88 -5.05 13.64
#